data_AF-A0A957U4Z9-F1
#
_entry.id   AF-A0A957U4Z9-F1
#
_cell.length_a   1.000
_cell.length_b   1.000
_cell.length_c   1.000
_cell.angle_alpha   90.00
_cell.angle_beta   90.00
_cell.angle_gamma   90.00
#
_symmetry.space_group_name_H-M   'P 1'
#
loop_
_entity.id
_entity.type
_entity.pdbx_description
1 polymer ?
#
loop_
_entity_poly.entity_id
_entity_poly.type
_entity_poly.pdbx_seq_one_letter_code
_entity_poly.pdbx_strand_id
1 'polypeptide(L)'
;EQFGTDPDEPELGVDALLRLWEAAVTLDDIAALNQALTTLGAGTNFDAAFRKFVAANWLKDLANQPSSEFNYVDEDEPGNPAAYGPIFPTNLGTISSGAPGVRNDQTITRYGARYYSAVPDANCPVVNATFHTDSGPAFYHIATQKGTTLNSFHSTTAGDWSLSFFNDGLTRVVAMAGSTNAGAQADITVQCVNPTVDIKLPNSGAVAHVGPFNGPGKFLAQVLVTDGSPNGPVVAGLTVNDFKAKVNGQNALVTGGGFIQQQYWLVIQAPNQTLDGIYDLEINLEQSGTATVIGTDTNTASIEYSGNNVDHVLVIDRSGSMSTDEKLVAAKDAGKFYVDITRNSDGLAVVAYNEDVSPPPFDMTSVTTVPDVRGNAKDYIQGLTASGFTSIGDGLDEAVDQRTLSPTGNPICSYVLLSDGMENSSQFWADVQTDVVNSGCPVTAIAFGESSDETLMQNIATATGGAYFYNDVFVSSTVAAAGADILIPAPSATGMRLALGNIYEYAQSDSEGRQRIFSEN
;
A
#
# COMPACT_ATOMS: atom_id res chain seq x y z
N GLU A 1 -15.59 18.56 -26.69
CA GLU A 1 -14.24 18.84 -26.15
C GLU A 1 -13.47 17.52 -25.89
N GLN A 2 -13.55 16.90 -24.70
CA GLN A 2 -12.51 15.95 -24.17
C GLN A 2 -12.00 14.81 -25.07
N PHE A 3 -12.80 14.23 -25.97
CA PHE A 3 -12.38 13.09 -26.81
C PHE A 3 -11.96 13.47 -28.23
N GLY A 4 -12.06 14.76 -28.56
CA GLY A 4 -11.58 15.28 -29.83
C GLY A 4 -10.07 15.52 -29.81
N THR A 5 -9.51 15.69 -31.00
CA THR A 5 -8.07 15.87 -31.22
C THR A 5 -7.66 17.31 -31.56
N ASP A 6 -8.65 18.17 -31.82
CA ASP A 6 -8.44 19.60 -32.05
C ASP A 6 -8.34 20.35 -30.70
N PRO A 7 -7.20 21.00 -30.37
CA PRO A 7 -6.95 21.58 -29.04
C PRO A 7 -7.31 23.07 -28.93
N ASP A 8 -7.68 23.74 -30.02
CA ASP A 8 -7.81 25.20 -30.08
C ASP A 8 -9.28 25.66 -30.10
N GLU A 9 -9.60 26.71 -29.34
CA GLU A 9 -10.91 27.39 -29.39
C GLU A 9 -11.05 28.26 -30.65
N PRO A 10 -12.22 28.28 -31.34
CA PRO A 10 -13.51 27.69 -30.98
C PRO A 10 -13.76 26.25 -31.49
N GLU A 11 -12.75 25.57 -32.02
CA GLU A 11 -12.86 24.24 -32.61
C GLU A 11 -12.62 23.08 -31.60
N LEU A 12 -12.44 23.37 -30.30
CA LEU A 12 -12.01 22.44 -29.26
C LEU A 12 -12.83 21.14 -29.22
N GLY A 13 -12.23 20.07 -29.76
CA GLY A 13 -12.83 18.75 -29.88
C GLY A 13 -14.12 18.66 -30.71
N VAL A 14 -14.36 19.60 -31.63
CA VAL A 14 -15.46 19.57 -32.61
C VAL A 14 -15.33 18.38 -33.56
N ASP A 15 -14.12 17.89 -33.81
CA ASP A 15 -13.85 16.67 -34.58
C ASP A 15 -14.52 15.42 -33.98
N ALA A 16 -14.71 15.37 -32.65
CA ALA A 16 -15.47 14.28 -32.03
C ALA A 16 -16.96 14.28 -32.43
N LEU A 17 -17.57 15.46 -32.60
CA LEU A 17 -18.94 15.59 -33.12
C LEU A 17 -19.02 15.19 -34.60
N LEU A 18 -17.99 15.51 -35.39
CA LEU A 18 -17.89 15.04 -36.77
C LEU A 18 -17.81 13.51 -36.83
N ARG A 19 -16.99 12.86 -36.00
CA ARG A 19 -16.92 11.39 -35.94
C ARG A 19 -18.22 10.74 -35.52
N LEU A 20 -18.95 11.35 -34.59
CA LEU A 20 -20.29 10.89 -34.20
C LEU A 20 -21.27 11.00 -35.38
N TRP A 21 -21.26 12.12 -36.11
CA TRP A 21 -22.10 12.32 -37.29
C TRP A 21 -21.79 11.32 -38.41
N GLU A 22 -20.51 11.06 -38.70
CA GLU A 22 -20.06 10.05 -39.67
C GLU A 22 -20.57 8.64 -39.29
N ALA A 23 -20.44 8.24 -38.02
CA ALA A 23 -20.88 6.94 -37.54
C ALA A 23 -22.42 6.79 -37.59
N ALA A 24 -23.15 7.86 -37.24
CA ALA A 24 -24.62 7.91 -37.21
C ALA A 24 -25.29 7.71 -38.59
N VAL A 25 -24.53 7.73 -39.69
CA VAL A 25 -25.03 7.37 -41.03
C VAL A 25 -25.38 5.88 -41.15
N THR A 26 -24.77 5.01 -40.32
CA THR A 26 -24.89 3.54 -40.43
C THR A 26 -25.21 2.82 -39.14
N LEU A 27 -25.19 3.52 -38.00
CA LEU A 27 -25.41 3.00 -36.66
C LEU A 27 -26.33 3.97 -35.90
N ASP A 28 -27.17 3.43 -35.00
CA ASP A 28 -28.07 4.24 -34.17
C ASP A 28 -27.54 4.40 -32.72
N ASP A 29 -28.04 5.43 -32.02
CA ASP A 29 -27.81 5.71 -30.60
C ASP A 29 -26.32 5.55 -30.17
N ILE A 30 -26.09 4.68 -29.18
CA ILE A 30 -24.83 4.43 -28.50
C ILE A 30 -23.87 3.63 -29.38
N ALA A 31 -24.37 2.91 -30.39
CA ALA A 31 -23.51 2.19 -31.33
C ALA A 31 -22.72 3.17 -32.20
N ALA A 32 -23.35 4.25 -32.67
CA ALA A 32 -22.66 5.33 -33.38
C ALA A 32 -21.60 6.01 -32.50
N LEU A 33 -21.94 6.29 -31.23
CA LEU A 33 -21.01 6.94 -30.30
C LEU A 33 -19.82 6.06 -29.93
N ASN A 34 -20.02 4.76 -29.70
CA ASN A 34 -18.92 3.81 -29.49
C ASN A 34 -18.02 3.66 -30.73
N GLN A 35 -18.60 3.68 -31.93
CA GLN A 35 -17.82 3.69 -33.17
C GLN A 35 -17.00 4.98 -33.34
N ALA A 36 -17.57 6.14 -32.98
CA ALA A 36 -16.85 7.42 -32.98
C ALA A 36 -15.68 7.42 -32.00
N LEU A 37 -15.90 7.03 -30.73
CA LEU A 37 -14.86 6.90 -29.70
C LEU A 37 -13.74 5.93 -30.12
N THR A 38 -14.10 4.81 -30.76
CA THR A 38 -13.13 3.86 -31.32
C THR A 38 -12.30 4.47 -32.44
N THR A 39 -12.93 5.27 -33.31
CA THR A 39 -12.28 5.94 -34.45
C THR A 39 -11.35 7.06 -34.00
N LEU A 40 -11.67 7.74 -32.89
CA LEU A 40 -10.82 8.74 -32.21
C LEU A 40 -9.67 8.11 -31.42
N GLY A 41 -9.65 6.78 -31.24
CA GLY A 41 -8.64 6.10 -30.42
C GLY A 41 -8.79 6.35 -28.92
N ALA A 42 -9.96 6.77 -28.45
CA ALA A 42 -10.21 7.24 -27.08
C ALA A 42 -10.05 6.16 -25.97
N GLY A 43 -9.74 4.91 -26.32
CA GLY A 43 -9.52 3.81 -25.37
C GLY A 43 -10.71 3.47 -24.47
N THR A 44 -11.92 3.94 -24.81
CA THR A 44 -13.10 3.90 -23.93
C THR A 44 -14.39 3.68 -24.73
N ASN A 45 -15.48 3.41 -24.02
CA ASN A 45 -16.84 3.33 -24.56
C ASN A 45 -17.77 4.32 -23.84
N PHE A 46 -18.99 4.51 -24.35
CA PHE A 46 -19.93 5.48 -23.79
C PHE A 46 -20.30 5.19 -22.33
N ASP A 47 -20.45 3.93 -21.93
CA ASP A 47 -20.77 3.59 -20.54
C ASP A 47 -19.64 3.99 -19.59
N ALA A 48 -18.38 3.82 -19.99
CA ALA A 48 -17.21 4.23 -19.23
C ALA A 48 -17.01 5.75 -19.24
N ALA A 49 -17.21 6.41 -20.38
CA ALA A 49 -17.20 7.87 -20.50
C ALA A 49 -18.29 8.52 -19.64
N PHE A 50 -19.52 7.99 -19.67
CA PHE A 50 -20.64 8.46 -18.86
C PHE A 50 -20.38 8.31 -17.36
N ARG A 51 -19.78 7.18 -16.94
CA ARG A 51 -19.32 7.01 -15.55
C ARG A 51 -18.34 8.12 -15.15
N LYS A 52 -17.31 8.41 -15.97
CA LYS A 52 -16.34 9.49 -15.69
C LYS A 52 -17.02 10.86 -15.67
N PHE A 53 -17.90 11.15 -16.62
CA PHE A 53 -18.67 12.39 -16.70
C PHE A 53 -19.47 12.65 -15.41
N VAL A 54 -20.18 11.65 -14.88
CA VAL A 54 -20.91 11.78 -13.61
C VAL A 54 -20.00 12.20 -12.44
N ALA A 55 -18.77 11.69 -12.37
CA ALA A 55 -17.80 12.18 -11.39
C ALA A 55 -17.31 13.61 -11.71
N ALA A 56 -16.95 13.87 -12.97
CA ALA A 56 -16.42 15.15 -13.44
C ALA A 56 -17.35 16.33 -13.13
N ASN A 57 -18.67 16.17 -13.30
CA ASN A 57 -19.65 17.23 -13.00
C ASN A 57 -19.59 17.76 -11.56
N TRP A 58 -19.04 17.00 -10.61
CA TRP A 58 -18.82 17.43 -9.21
C TRP A 58 -17.34 17.68 -8.90
N LEU A 59 -16.42 16.92 -9.49
CA LEU A 59 -14.99 17.05 -9.24
C LEU A 59 -14.38 18.29 -9.89
N LYS A 60 -14.93 18.78 -11.01
CA LYS A 60 -14.41 19.95 -11.75
C LYS A 60 -14.28 21.22 -10.90
N ASP A 61 -15.17 21.39 -9.91
CA ASP A 61 -15.24 22.55 -9.02
C ASP A 61 -14.23 22.46 -7.84
N LEU A 62 -13.43 21.39 -7.78
CA LEU A 62 -12.52 21.11 -6.65
C LEU A 62 -11.05 21.28 -7.03
N ALA A 63 -10.25 21.74 -6.07
CA ALA A 63 -8.80 21.61 -6.15
C ALA A 63 -8.37 20.15 -5.92
N ASN A 64 -7.18 19.79 -6.44
CA ASN A 64 -6.57 18.46 -6.36
C ASN A 64 -7.42 17.33 -7.00
N GLN A 65 -7.95 17.57 -8.20
CA GLN A 65 -8.61 16.52 -9.00
C GLN A 65 -7.64 15.36 -9.31
N PRO A 66 -8.12 14.11 -9.45
CA PRO A 66 -7.24 12.94 -9.64
C PRO A 66 -6.44 12.98 -10.95
N SER A 67 -6.99 13.64 -11.96
CA SER A 67 -6.38 13.89 -13.27
C SER A 67 -7.10 15.06 -13.94
N SER A 68 -6.56 15.55 -15.06
CA SER A 68 -7.24 16.55 -15.89
C SER A 68 -8.49 16.02 -16.62
N GLU A 69 -8.76 14.71 -16.60
CA GLU A 69 -9.96 14.13 -17.25
C GLU A 69 -11.26 14.44 -16.49
N PHE A 70 -11.16 14.89 -15.25
CA PHE A 70 -12.30 15.35 -14.45
C PHE A 70 -12.57 16.86 -14.61
N ASN A 71 -11.73 17.55 -15.37
CA ASN A 71 -11.91 18.93 -15.76
C ASN A 71 -12.46 18.99 -17.20
N TYR A 72 -13.45 19.84 -17.43
CA TYR A 72 -13.95 20.17 -18.76
C TYR A 72 -14.38 21.64 -18.77
N VAL A 73 -14.19 22.31 -19.91
CA VAL A 73 -14.68 23.67 -20.11
C VAL A 73 -16.20 23.63 -20.16
N ASP A 74 -16.84 24.51 -19.40
CA ASP A 74 -18.29 24.71 -19.43
C ASP A 74 -18.51 26.05 -20.14
N GLU A 75 -19.05 26.01 -21.36
CA GLU A 75 -19.11 27.14 -22.31
C GLU A 75 -19.93 28.36 -21.82
N ASP A 76 -20.55 28.27 -20.65
CA ASP A 76 -21.50 29.25 -20.08
C ASP A 76 -20.94 30.13 -18.93
N GLU A 77 -19.66 30.00 -18.55
CA GLU A 77 -19.01 30.78 -17.48
C GLU A 77 -17.91 31.73 -18.04
N PRO A 78 -17.89 33.06 -17.76
CA PRO A 78 -18.86 33.89 -17.06
C PRO A 78 -19.54 34.95 -17.96
N GLY A 79 -20.88 34.98 -17.99
CA GLY A 79 -21.64 36.09 -18.59
C GLY A 79 -23.05 35.77 -19.08
N ASN A 80 -23.45 34.49 -19.13
CA ASN A 80 -24.73 34.07 -19.69
C ASN A 80 -25.90 34.15 -18.65
N PRO A 81 -27.07 34.75 -18.97
CA PRO A 81 -28.21 34.83 -18.04
C PRO A 81 -28.94 33.52 -17.71
N ALA A 82 -28.51 32.37 -18.24
CA ALA A 82 -29.20 31.08 -18.10
C ALA A 82 -28.22 29.91 -17.89
N ALA A 83 -27.44 29.94 -16.82
CA ALA A 83 -26.55 28.85 -16.45
C ALA A 83 -27.30 27.51 -16.29
N TYR A 84 -26.76 26.44 -16.88
CA TYR A 84 -26.90 25.11 -16.30
C TYR A 84 -26.15 25.11 -14.97
N GLY A 85 -26.87 25.48 -13.90
CA GLY A 85 -26.28 25.77 -12.60
C GLY A 85 -25.53 24.59 -11.97
N PRO A 86 -24.70 24.85 -10.94
CA PRO A 86 -23.89 23.85 -10.29
C PRO A 86 -24.73 22.68 -9.77
N ILE A 87 -24.13 21.51 -9.62
CA ILE A 87 -24.84 20.36 -9.05
C ILE A 87 -25.32 20.71 -7.64
N PHE A 88 -26.63 20.59 -7.43
CA PHE A 88 -27.27 20.68 -6.11
C PHE A 88 -27.51 19.26 -5.58
N PRO A 89 -26.57 18.66 -4.80
CA PRO A 89 -26.76 17.33 -4.25
C PRO A 89 -27.92 17.31 -3.24
N THR A 90 -28.59 16.17 -3.16
CA THR A 90 -29.61 15.91 -2.13
C THR A 90 -28.92 15.91 -0.77
N ASN A 91 -29.29 16.87 0.09
CA ASN A 91 -28.69 16.99 1.41
C ASN A 91 -29.13 15.83 2.32
N LEU A 92 -28.16 15.07 2.83
CA LEU A 92 -28.35 14.01 3.81
C LEU A 92 -28.33 14.54 5.26
N GLY A 93 -27.90 15.79 5.46
CA GLY A 93 -27.76 16.44 6.76
C GLY A 93 -26.35 16.32 7.35
N THR A 94 -26.23 16.73 8.62
CA THR A 94 -25.05 16.42 9.43
C THR A 94 -25.18 14.99 9.93
N ILE A 95 -24.19 14.15 9.65
CA ILE A 95 -24.14 12.76 10.12
C ILE A 95 -23.37 12.70 11.45
N SER A 96 -23.88 11.92 12.40
CA SER A 96 -23.26 11.67 13.70
C SER A 96 -23.54 10.24 14.16
N SER A 97 -22.89 9.80 15.24
CA SER A 97 -23.09 8.44 15.76
C SER A 97 -24.57 8.19 16.07
N GLY A 98 -25.16 7.17 15.46
CA GLY A 98 -26.58 6.84 15.59
C GLY A 98 -27.54 7.71 14.75
N ALA A 99 -27.03 8.66 13.96
CA ALA A 99 -27.81 9.51 13.04
C ALA A 99 -27.29 9.39 11.60
N PRO A 100 -27.60 8.29 10.89
CA PRO A 100 -27.15 8.06 9.52
C PRO A 100 -27.97 8.87 8.50
N GLY A 101 -27.28 9.33 7.45
CA GLY A 101 -27.87 9.91 6.26
C GLY A 101 -28.28 8.82 5.26
N VAL A 102 -29.55 8.42 5.30
CA VAL A 102 -30.08 7.26 4.53
C VAL A 102 -30.99 7.71 3.40
N ARG A 103 -30.91 7.02 2.24
CA ARG A 103 -31.80 7.15 1.08
C ARG A 103 -32.00 5.79 0.42
N ASN A 104 -33.18 5.20 0.62
CA ASN A 104 -33.52 3.90 0.06
C ASN A 104 -34.32 4.03 -1.24
N ASP A 105 -34.42 2.94 -2.01
CA ASP A 105 -35.30 2.79 -3.18
C ASP A 105 -35.04 3.84 -4.28
N GLN A 106 -33.83 4.39 -4.41
CA GLN A 106 -33.56 5.56 -5.23
C GLN A 106 -33.58 5.23 -6.72
N THR A 107 -34.69 5.54 -7.41
CA THR A 107 -34.84 5.30 -8.86
C THR A 107 -33.90 6.19 -9.68
N ILE A 108 -33.04 5.58 -10.49
CA ILE A 108 -32.12 6.23 -11.43
C ILE A 108 -32.54 5.85 -12.86
N THR A 109 -32.74 6.85 -13.72
CA THR A 109 -33.11 6.59 -15.13
C THR A 109 -31.93 6.04 -15.93
N ARG A 110 -32.20 5.44 -17.10
CA ARG A 110 -31.19 5.09 -18.10
C ARG A 110 -30.32 6.32 -18.41
N TYR A 111 -29.00 6.20 -18.31
CA TYR A 111 -28.03 7.31 -18.36
C TYR A 111 -28.41 8.52 -17.48
N GLY A 112 -28.94 8.24 -16.29
CA GLY A 112 -29.19 9.23 -15.24
C GLY A 112 -28.19 9.11 -14.09
N ALA A 113 -28.13 10.15 -13.26
CA ALA A 113 -27.33 10.18 -12.03
C ALA A 113 -28.03 10.97 -10.93
N ARG A 114 -27.69 10.63 -9.67
CA ARG A 114 -28.11 11.32 -8.46
C ARG A 114 -26.89 11.58 -7.58
N TYR A 115 -26.90 12.72 -6.91
CA TYR A 115 -25.83 13.19 -6.04
C TYR A 115 -26.39 13.43 -4.65
N TYR A 116 -25.66 13.02 -3.63
CA TYR A 116 -26.05 13.12 -2.22
C TYR A 116 -24.88 13.68 -1.42
N SER A 117 -25.13 14.62 -0.51
CA SER A 117 -24.07 15.22 0.32
C SER A 117 -24.37 15.11 1.80
N ALA A 118 -23.42 14.61 2.57
CA ALA A 118 -23.41 14.60 4.02
C ALA A 118 -22.30 15.50 4.58
N VAL A 119 -22.51 16.05 5.77
CA VAL A 119 -21.47 16.76 6.54
C VAL A 119 -21.14 15.93 7.78
N PRO A 120 -19.90 15.43 7.94
CA PRO A 120 -19.50 14.75 9.17
C PRO A 120 -19.55 15.69 10.39
N ASP A 121 -20.10 15.22 11.50
CA ASP A 121 -19.96 15.92 12.79
C ASP A 121 -18.48 15.92 13.26
N ALA A 122 -18.10 16.91 14.06
CA ALA A 122 -16.75 17.02 14.60
C ALA A 122 -16.35 15.84 15.52
N ASN A 123 -17.31 15.09 16.07
CA ASN A 123 -17.09 13.91 16.90
C ASN A 123 -17.30 12.59 16.13
N CYS A 124 -17.55 12.66 14.82
CA CYS A 124 -17.59 11.50 13.93
C CYS A 124 -16.14 10.98 13.76
N PRO A 125 -15.75 9.78 14.22
CA PRO A 125 -14.36 9.35 14.12
C PRO A 125 -14.06 8.72 12.75
N VAL A 126 -14.98 7.91 12.22
CA VAL A 126 -14.94 7.34 10.88
C VAL A 126 -16.26 7.59 10.18
N VAL A 127 -16.19 8.03 8.93
CA VAL A 127 -17.34 8.07 8.02
C VAL A 127 -17.38 6.78 7.23
N ASN A 128 -18.44 6.01 7.38
CA ASN A 128 -18.74 4.84 6.56
C ASN A 128 -19.80 5.21 5.51
N ALA A 129 -19.65 4.71 4.29
CA ALA A 129 -20.62 4.85 3.22
C ALA A 129 -20.90 3.49 2.59
N THR A 130 -22.18 3.15 2.49
CA THR A 130 -22.66 1.91 1.85
C THR A 130 -23.59 2.21 0.68
N PHE A 131 -23.50 1.33 -0.31
CA PHE A 131 -24.28 1.35 -1.53
C PHE A 131 -24.78 -0.07 -1.81
N HIS A 132 -26.06 -0.20 -2.11
CA HIS A 132 -26.69 -1.47 -2.51
C HIS A 132 -27.52 -1.23 -3.78
N THR A 133 -27.52 -2.20 -4.68
CA THR A 133 -28.27 -2.16 -5.95
C THR A 133 -29.43 -3.13 -5.90
N ASP A 134 -30.65 -2.61 -5.71
CA ASP A 134 -31.87 -3.43 -5.74
C ASP A 134 -32.14 -3.98 -7.15
N SER A 135 -31.86 -3.16 -8.17
CA SER A 135 -32.03 -3.54 -9.58
C SER A 135 -31.25 -2.67 -10.56
N GLY A 136 -30.97 -3.22 -11.74
CA GLY A 136 -30.40 -2.50 -12.88
C GLY A 136 -28.87 -2.31 -12.84
N PRO A 137 -28.29 -1.67 -13.87
CA PRO A 137 -26.85 -1.54 -14.05
C PRO A 137 -26.32 -0.27 -13.35
N ALA A 138 -26.49 -0.22 -12.04
CA ALA A 138 -26.02 0.88 -11.21
C ALA A 138 -24.48 0.95 -11.17
N PHE A 139 -23.98 2.15 -10.89
CA PHE A 139 -22.58 2.40 -10.55
C PHE A 139 -22.50 3.51 -9.51
N TYR A 140 -21.42 3.53 -8.73
CA TYR A 140 -21.27 4.45 -7.61
C TYR A 140 -19.92 5.15 -7.64
N HIS A 141 -19.95 6.41 -7.24
CA HIS A 141 -18.74 7.17 -6.89
C HIS A 141 -18.89 7.77 -5.51
N ILE A 142 -17.76 8.01 -4.85
CA ILE A 142 -17.72 8.77 -3.61
C ILE A 142 -16.51 9.69 -3.58
N ALA A 143 -16.75 10.93 -3.15
CA ALA A 143 -15.73 11.95 -2.96
C ALA A 143 -15.77 12.45 -1.51
N THR A 144 -14.62 12.54 -0.85
CA THR A 144 -14.47 13.23 0.43
C THR A 144 -13.76 14.57 0.23
N GLN A 145 -14.09 15.59 1.03
CA GLN A 145 -13.62 16.96 0.81
C GLN A 145 -13.12 17.62 2.10
N LYS A 146 -12.09 18.46 1.96
CA LYS A 146 -11.65 19.42 2.98
C LYS A 146 -11.75 20.83 2.40
N GLY A 147 -12.79 21.57 2.78
CA GLY A 147 -13.17 22.84 2.16
C GLY A 147 -13.51 22.64 0.67
N THR A 148 -12.80 23.35 -0.20
CA THR A 148 -12.89 23.27 -1.67
C THR A 148 -11.90 22.28 -2.30
N THR A 149 -11.18 21.49 -1.48
CA THR A 149 -10.16 20.54 -1.95
C THR A 149 -10.70 19.12 -1.88
N LEU A 150 -10.49 18.34 -2.94
CA LEU A 150 -10.72 16.90 -2.95
C LEU A 150 -9.73 16.21 -2.02
N ASN A 151 -10.22 15.37 -1.12
CA ASN A 151 -9.40 14.59 -0.18
C ASN A 151 -9.24 13.13 -0.63
N SER A 152 -10.32 12.51 -1.09
CA SER A 152 -10.29 11.20 -1.74
C SER A 152 -11.41 11.07 -2.77
N PHE A 153 -11.19 10.23 -3.78
CA PHE A 153 -12.20 9.85 -4.75
C PHE A 153 -12.09 8.34 -5.04
N HIS A 154 -13.23 7.66 -5.06
CA HIS A 154 -13.33 6.24 -5.41
C HIS A 154 -14.54 6.00 -6.30
N SER A 155 -14.46 4.97 -7.13
CA SER A 155 -15.50 4.57 -8.08
C SER A 155 -15.68 3.06 -8.11
N THR A 156 -16.89 2.56 -8.33
CA THR A 156 -17.16 1.13 -8.55
C THR A 156 -18.32 0.90 -9.53
N THR A 157 -18.37 -0.32 -10.06
CA THR A 157 -19.55 -0.90 -10.73
C THR A 157 -20.07 -2.16 -10.02
N ALA A 158 -19.61 -2.41 -8.79
CA ALA A 158 -20.14 -3.48 -7.95
C ALA A 158 -21.55 -3.12 -7.46
N GLY A 159 -22.43 -4.13 -7.39
CA GLY A 159 -23.80 -3.95 -6.93
C GLY A 159 -23.89 -3.61 -5.44
N ASP A 160 -23.03 -4.24 -4.64
CA ASP A 160 -22.81 -3.96 -3.22
C ASP A 160 -21.43 -3.32 -3.03
N TRP A 161 -21.37 -2.23 -2.27
CA TRP A 161 -20.11 -1.56 -1.98
C TRP A 161 -20.14 -0.86 -0.62
N SER A 162 -19.04 -0.95 0.11
CA SER A 162 -18.86 -0.31 1.41
C SER A 162 -17.44 0.25 1.49
N LEU A 163 -17.31 1.49 1.94
CA LEU A 163 -16.04 2.17 2.17
C LEU A 163 -16.08 2.94 3.48
N SER A 164 -14.93 3.04 4.14
CA SER A 164 -14.77 3.82 5.37
C SER A 164 -13.59 4.77 5.27
N PHE A 165 -13.78 5.98 5.78
CA PHE A 165 -12.81 7.08 5.72
C PHE A 165 -12.59 7.64 7.12
N PHE A 166 -11.33 7.79 7.52
CA PHE A 166 -11.01 8.51 8.74
C PHE A 166 -11.43 9.98 8.64
N ASN A 167 -12.09 10.51 9.67
CA ASN A 167 -12.52 11.90 9.69
C ASN A 167 -11.40 12.85 10.15
N ASP A 168 -10.38 12.99 9.32
CA ASP A 168 -9.31 13.99 9.48
C ASP A 168 -9.78 15.39 9.05
N GLY A 169 -10.83 15.90 9.70
CA GLY A 169 -11.42 17.22 9.38
C GLY A 169 -12.15 17.28 8.04
N LEU A 170 -12.86 16.22 7.66
CA LEU A 170 -13.68 16.19 6.44
C LEU A 170 -14.86 17.16 6.57
N THR A 171 -14.97 18.11 5.65
CA THR A 171 -16.06 19.10 5.66
C THR A 171 -17.30 18.63 4.91
N ARG A 172 -17.15 17.65 4.01
CA ARG A 172 -18.24 17.07 3.23
C ARG A 172 -17.85 15.69 2.68
N VAL A 173 -18.83 14.81 2.59
CA VAL A 173 -18.77 13.56 1.82
C VAL A 173 -19.89 13.58 0.78
N VAL A 174 -19.56 13.28 -0.46
CA VAL A 174 -20.50 13.29 -1.60
C VAL A 174 -20.55 11.91 -2.23
N ALA A 175 -21.70 11.27 -2.11
CA ALA A 175 -22.02 9.99 -2.73
C ALA A 175 -22.78 10.24 -4.04
N MET A 176 -22.40 9.54 -5.09
CA MET A 176 -22.99 9.66 -6.42
C MET A 176 -23.45 8.28 -6.87
N ALA A 177 -24.68 8.17 -7.36
CA ALA A 177 -25.23 6.94 -7.89
C ALA A 177 -25.75 7.19 -9.30
N GLY A 178 -25.26 6.42 -10.27
CA GLY A 178 -25.65 6.52 -11.68
C GLY A 178 -26.12 5.18 -12.24
N SER A 179 -26.74 5.22 -13.42
CA SER A 179 -27.11 4.02 -14.18
C SER A 179 -26.75 4.17 -15.64
N THR A 180 -26.43 3.06 -16.31
CA THR A 180 -26.02 3.05 -17.72
C THR A 180 -27.16 2.64 -18.65
N ASN A 181 -27.05 1.46 -19.29
CA ASN A 181 -27.85 1.07 -20.46
C ASN A 181 -29.33 0.76 -20.16
N ALA A 182 -29.72 0.67 -18.88
CA ALA A 182 -31.10 0.59 -18.39
C ALA A 182 -31.29 1.49 -17.15
N GLY A 183 -32.53 1.60 -16.65
CA GLY A 183 -32.78 2.21 -15.33
C GLY A 183 -32.32 1.29 -14.20
N ALA A 184 -32.07 1.88 -13.03
CA ALA A 184 -31.64 1.17 -11.81
C ALA A 184 -32.37 1.70 -10.57
N GLN A 185 -32.27 0.95 -9.48
CA GLN A 185 -32.71 1.33 -8.15
C GLN A 185 -31.60 0.98 -7.15
N ALA A 186 -31.35 1.88 -6.21
CA ALA A 186 -30.25 1.75 -5.26
C ALA A 186 -30.58 2.34 -3.89
N ASP A 187 -29.99 1.76 -2.85
CA ASP A 187 -29.89 2.32 -1.50
C ASP A 187 -28.53 2.98 -1.30
N ILE A 188 -28.52 4.14 -0.64
CA ILE A 188 -27.33 4.89 -0.25
C ILE A 188 -27.42 5.23 1.23
N THR A 189 -26.41 4.85 2.01
CA THR A 189 -26.25 5.29 3.40
C THR A 189 -24.88 5.90 3.59
N VAL A 190 -24.83 7.05 4.26
CA VAL A 190 -23.58 7.65 4.78
C VAL A 190 -23.76 7.88 6.27
N GLN A 191 -22.83 7.39 7.09
CA GLN A 191 -23.00 7.31 8.54
C GLN A 191 -21.68 7.48 9.29
N CYS A 192 -21.77 7.81 10.58
CA CYS A 192 -20.62 7.84 11.48
C CYS A 192 -20.57 6.56 12.31
N VAL A 193 -19.40 5.94 12.34
CA VAL A 193 -19.14 4.67 13.01
C VAL A 193 -17.89 4.78 13.88
N ASN A 194 -17.78 3.93 14.90
CA ASN A 194 -16.60 3.84 15.75
C ASN A 194 -15.67 2.77 15.20
N PRO A 195 -14.37 3.07 14.98
CA PRO A 195 -13.46 2.08 14.44
C PRO A 195 -13.20 0.93 15.41
N THR A 196 -12.89 -0.25 14.88
CA THR A 196 -12.22 -1.31 15.63
C THR A 196 -10.78 -1.40 15.17
N VAL A 197 -9.86 -1.45 16.13
CA VAL A 197 -8.44 -1.73 15.94
C VAL A 197 -8.23 -3.21 16.25
N ASP A 198 -7.38 -3.89 15.49
CA ASP A 198 -7.07 -5.31 15.66
C ASP A 198 -5.60 -5.53 15.26
N ILE A 199 -4.76 -5.80 16.25
CA ILE A 199 -3.34 -6.04 16.08
C ILE A 199 -3.18 -7.47 15.57
N LYS A 200 -2.95 -7.61 14.26
CA LYS A 200 -2.70 -8.92 13.65
C LYS A 200 -1.34 -9.49 14.04
N LEU A 201 -0.34 -8.64 14.15
CA LEU A 201 1.01 -8.97 14.62
C LEU A 201 1.66 -7.76 15.31
N PRO A 202 2.63 -7.99 16.21
CA PRO A 202 2.97 -9.28 16.81
C PRO A 202 1.87 -9.73 17.79
N ASN A 203 1.82 -11.03 18.08
CA ASN A 203 0.84 -11.64 18.97
C ASN A 203 1.47 -12.80 19.76
N SER A 204 0.73 -13.45 20.66
CA SER A 204 1.26 -14.50 21.54
C SER A 204 1.72 -15.79 20.84
N GLY A 205 1.35 -16.02 19.58
CA GLY A 205 1.91 -17.08 18.74
C GLY A 205 3.11 -16.61 17.89
N ALA A 206 3.32 -15.30 17.78
CA ALA A 206 4.26 -14.66 16.87
C ALA A 206 4.86 -13.39 17.52
N VAL A 207 5.67 -13.60 18.56
CA VAL A 207 6.15 -12.60 19.53
C VAL A 207 7.37 -11.82 19.00
N ALA A 208 7.30 -10.50 18.79
CA ALA A 208 8.44 -9.75 18.23
C ALA A 208 9.64 -9.66 19.19
N HIS A 209 10.86 -9.97 18.71
CA HIS A 209 12.07 -9.99 19.52
C HIS A 209 12.85 -8.67 19.41
N VAL A 210 12.70 -7.79 20.40
CA VAL A 210 13.27 -6.44 20.33
C VAL A 210 14.69 -6.34 20.91
N GLY A 211 15.28 -7.43 21.39
CA GLY A 211 16.60 -7.42 22.02
C GLY A 211 16.55 -7.06 23.51
N PRO A 212 17.69 -6.69 24.14
CA PRO A 212 17.77 -6.56 25.59
C PRO A 212 16.97 -5.37 26.14
N PHE A 213 16.43 -5.53 27.35
CA PHE A 213 15.57 -4.56 28.03
C PHE A 213 16.09 -3.11 28.15
N ASN A 214 17.42 -2.92 28.08
CA ASN A 214 18.11 -1.65 28.30
C ASN A 214 18.68 -1.02 27.01
N GLY A 215 18.41 -1.60 25.85
CA GLY A 215 18.77 -1.06 24.54
C GLY A 215 18.03 -1.77 23.40
N PRO A 216 16.69 -1.82 23.43
CA PRO A 216 15.91 -2.58 22.46
C PRO A 216 15.86 -1.87 21.10
N GLY A 217 15.70 -2.66 20.05
CA GLY A 217 15.52 -2.21 18.66
C GLY A 217 14.09 -1.80 18.34
N LYS A 218 13.75 -1.90 17.06
CA LYS A 218 12.41 -1.66 16.53
C LYS A 218 11.68 -2.98 16.29
N PHE A 219 10.37 -2.90 16.11
CA PHE A 219 9.54 -4.00 15.66
C PHE A 219 8.38 -3.49 14.80
N LEU A 220 7.94 -4.34 13.88
CA LEU A 220 6.75 -4.12 13.07
C LEU A 220 5.50 -4.51 13.84
N ALA A 221 4.47 -3.67 13.80
CA ALA A 221 3.09 -4.09 14.07
C ALA A 221 2.23 -4.05 12.81
N GLN A 222 1.45 -5.11 12.57
CA GLN A 222 0.38 -5.12 11.59
C GLN A 222 -0.94 -4.86 12.30
N VAL A 223 -1.65 -3.83 11.86
CA VAL A 223 -2.89 -3.34 12.45
C VAL A 223 -3.97 -3.29 11.39
N LEU A 224 -5.00 -4.10 11.57
CA LEU A 224 -6.24 -3.96 10.83
C LEU A 224 -7.09 -2.90 11.53
N VAL A 225 -7.66 -1.96 10.76
CA VAL A 225 -8.61 -0.98 11.29
C VAL A 225 -9.89 -1.04 10.45
N THR A 226 -10.99 -1.45 11.06
CA THR A 226 -12.29 -1.57 10.38
C THR A 226 -13.31 -0.58 10.95
N ASP A 227 -14.47 -0.53 10.31
CA ASP A 227 -15.59 0.38 10.60
C ASP A 227 -16.39 0.04 11.88
N GLY A 228 -15.88 -0.85 12.73
CA GLY A 228 -16.60 -1.42 13.89
C GLY A 228 -17.09 -2.86 13.67
N SER A 229 -17.08 -3.35 12.42
CA SER A 229 -17.34 -4.75 12.08
C SER A 229 -16.03 -5.51 11.82
N PRO A 230 -15.82 -6.73 12.35
CA PRO A 230 -14.65 -7.55 12.03
C PRO A 230 -14.51 -7.87 10.52
N ASN A 231 -15.63 -7.88 9.79
CA ASN A 231 -15.69 -8.11 8.34
C ASN A 231 -16.07 -6.83 7.57
N GLY A 232 -16.00 -5.66 8.21
CA GLY A 232 -16.30 -4.38 7.60
C GLY A 232 -15.20 -3.88 6.66
N PRO A 233 -15.48 -2.86 5.83
CA PRO A 233 -14.44 -2.20 5.07
C PRO A 233 -13.33 -1.66 5.98
N VAL A 234 -12.10 -1.77 5.49
CA VAL A 234 -10.94 -1.19 6.15
C VAL A 234 -11.02 0.34 6.05
N VAL A 235 -10.74 1.01 7.15
CA VAL A 235 -10.75 2.47 7.24
C VAL A 235 -9.57 3.02 6.46
N ALA A 236 -9.85 3.78 5.40
CA ALA A 236 -8.85 4.46 4.58
C ALA A 236 -8.52 5.86 5.11
N GLY A 237 -7.37 6.39 4.70
CA GLY A 237 -6.94 7.77 5.01
C GLY A 237 -6.25 7.95 6.37
N LEU A 238 -5.91 6.86 7.07
CA LEU A 238 -5.10 6.92 8.28
C LEU A 238 -3.61 7.07 7.94
N THR A 239 -2.90 7.76 8.83
CA THR A 239 -1.45 7.95 8.78
C THR A 239 -0.79 7.33 10.02
N VAL A 240 0.53 7.14 9.97
CA VAL A 240 1.30 6.63 11.13
C VAL A 240 1.20 7.54 12.37
N ASN A 241 0.88 8.82 12.18
CA ASN A 241 0.75 9.79 13.27
C ASN A 241 -0.55 9.63 14.07
N ASP A 242 -1.56 8.97 13.50
CA ASP A 242 -2.87 8.74 14.15
C ASP A 242 -2.80 7.58 15.16
N PHE A 243 -1.75 6.76 15.10
CA PHE A 243 -1.51 5.66 16.04
C PHE A 243 -0.60 6.08 17.20
N LYS A 244 -0.80 5.47 18.38
CA LYS A 244 0.11 5.50 19.53
C LYS A 244 0.28 4.10 20.10
N ALA A 245 1.53 3.63 20.11
CA ALA A 245 1.89 2.33 20.68
C ALA A 245 2.35 2.47 22.14
N LYS A 246 2.11 1.43 22.94
CA LYS A 246 2.74 1.22 24.23
C LYS A 246 3.20 -0.22 24.36
N VAL A 247 4.32 -0.44 25.04
CA VAL A 247 4.77 -1.78 25.44
C VAL A 247 4.88 -1.81 26.96
N ASN A 248 4.20 -2.75 27.60
CA ASN A 248 4.09 -2.81 29.07
C ASN A 248 3.57 -1.48 29.70
N GLY A 249 2.63 -0.82 29.02
CA GLY A 249 2.11 0.50 29.43
C GLY A 249 3.06 1.68 29.26
N GLN A 250 4.32 1.47 28.83
CA GLN A 250 5.26 2.55 28.49
C GLN A 250 5.09 2.98 27.02
N ASN A 251 5.10 4.28 26.76
CA ASN A 251 4.97 4.82 25.40
C ASN A 251 6.08 4.31 24.47
N ALA A 252 5.70 3.74 23.34
CA ALA A 252 6.57 3.27 22.28
C ALA A 252 6.43 4.20 21.07
N LEU A 253 7.54 4.64 20.48
CA LEU A 253 7.51 5.65 19.41
C LEU A 253 7.23 4.97 18.07
N VAL A 254 6.11 5.31 17.43
CA VAL A 254 5.88 4.99 16.02
C VAL A 254 6.82 5.85 15.18
N THR A 255 7.78 5.21 14.48
CA THR A 255 8.85 5.89 13.71
C THR A 255 8.61 5.92 12.21
N GLY A 256 7.66 5.14 11.70
CA GLY A 256 7.35 5.00 10.28
C GLY A 256 6.25 3.96 10.06
N GLY A 257 5.94 3.67 8.80
CA GLY A 257 4.90 2.72 8.43
C GLY A 257 4.17 3.06 7.13
N GLY A 258 3.24 2.21 6.71
CA GLY A 258 2.47 2.37 5.48
C GLY A 258 1.23 1.48 5.43
N PHE A 259 0.48 1.55 4.33
CA PHE A 259 -0.73 0.75 4.09
C PHE A 259 -0.44 -0.32 3.03
N ILE A 260 -0.55 -1.60 3.40
CA ILE A 260 -0.20 -2.75 2.56
C ILE A 260 -1.26 -3.84 2.75
N GLN A 261 -1.77 -4.40 1.65
CA GLN A 261 -2.75 -5.50 1.65
C GLN A 261 -3.93 -5.29 2.63
N GLN A 262 -4.50 -4.08 2.62
CA GLN A 262 -5.61 -3.68 3.50
C GLN A 262 -5.27 -3.66 5.01
N GLN A 263 -4.00 -3.53 5.38
CA GLN A 263 -3.55 -3.40 6.77
C GLN A 263 -2.59 -2.22 6.90
N TYR A 264 -2.52 -1.64 8.11
CA TYR A 264 -1.55 -0.62 8.49
C TYR A 264 -0.35 -1.27 9.14
N TRP A 265 0.82 -1.03 8.57
CA TRP A 265 2.10 -1.60 8.99
C TRP A 265 2.86 -0.46 9.68
N LEU A 266 3.21 -0.64 10.96
CA LEU A 266 3.76 0.40 11.83
C LEU A 266 5.13 -0.01 12.35
N VAL A 267 6.14 0.83 12.11
CA VAL A 267 7.54 0.61 12.56
C VAL A 267 7.74 1.24 13.93
N ILE A 268 7.71 0.45 14.99
CA ILE A 268 7.66 0.94 16.39
C ILE A 268 9.02 0.74 17.07
N GLN A 269 9.56 1.82 17.64
CA GLN A 269 10.71 1.74 18.55
C GLN A 269 10.25 1.26 19.93
N ALA A 270 10.77 0.11 20.36
CA ALA A 270 10.49 -0.42 21.69
C ALA A 270 11.08 0.50 22.80
N PRO A 271 10.36 0.73 23.90
CA PRO A 271 10.86 1.47 25.05
C PRO A 271 11.71 0.57 25.96
N ASN A 272 12.66 1.16 26.69
CA ASN A 272 13.41 0.43 27.72
C ASN A 272 12.48 -0.14 28.79
N GLN A 273 12.66 -1.41 29.15
CA GLN A 273 11.98 -2.06 30.27
C GLN A 273 12.87 -2.10 31.50
N THR A 274 12.47 -2.84 32.54
CA THR A 274 13.26 -3.02 33.78
C THR A 274 14.07 -4.30 33.81
N LEU A 275 13.65 -5.32 33.05
CA LEU A 275 14.23 -6.66 32.93
C LEU A 275 13.90 -7.22 31.54
N ASP A 276 14.64 -8.24 31.12
CA ASP A 276 14.25 -9.08 29.98
C ASP A 276 12.97 -9.88 30.32
N GLY A 277 12.17 -10.18 29.30
CA GLY A 277 10.86 -10.83 29.45
C GLY A 277 9.92 -10.52 28.28
N ILE A 278 8.75 -11.16 28.29
CA ILE A 278 7.69 -10.96 27.29
C ILE A 278 6.62 -10.02 27.85
N TYR A 279 6.23 -9.02 27.07
CA TYR A 279 5.30 -7.96 27.46
C TYR A 279 4.17 -7.76 26.44
N ASP A 280 3.12 -7.07 26.90
CA ASP A 280 1.95 -6.74 26.10
C ASP A 280 2.21 -5.51 25.21
N LEU A 281 1.70 -5.56 23.98
CA LEU A 281 1.64 -4.44 23.03
C LEU A 281 0.21 -3.89 23.03
N GLU A 282 0.08 -2.59 23.32
CA GLU A 282 -1.16 -1.83 23.16
C GLU A 282 -1.00 -0.86 21.98
N ILE A 283 -1.96 -0.82 21.07
CA ILE A 283 -2.02 0.19 20.00
C ILE A 283 -3.35 0.93 20.09
N ASN A 284 -3.24 2.23 20.32
CA ASN A 284 -4.34 3.17 20.30
C ASN A 284 -4.40 3.85 18.94
N LEU A 285 -5.60 4.01 18.41
CA LEU A 285 -5.93 4.94 17.34
C LEU A 285 -6.54 6.19 17.97
N GLU A 286 -6.00 7.36 17.67
CA GLU A 286 -6.45 8.66 18.17
C GLU A 286 -7.27 9.41 17.11
N GLN A 287 -8.21 10.24 17.55
CA GLN A 287 -8.89 11.21 16.68
C GLN A 287 -7.90 12.28 16.22
N SER A 288 -7.91 12.60 14.92
CA SER A 288 -6.93 13.50 14.29
C SER A 288 -6.75 14.81 15.06
N GLY A 289 -5.49 15.20 15.27
CA GLY A 289 -5.12 16.42 15.97
C GLY A 289 -5.41 16.44 17.47
N THR A 290 -5.82 15.31 18.07
CA THR A 290 -6.14 15.19 19.50
C THR A 290 -5.42 14.00 20.15
N ALA A 291 -5.52 13.89 21.48
CA ALA A 291 -5.13 12.69 22.24
C ALA A 291 -6.35 11.83 22.65
N THR A 292 -7.48 11.99 21.97
CA THR A 292 -8.71 11.22 22.25
C THR A 292 -8.62 9.87 21.55
N VAL A 293 -8.45 8.79 22.32
CA VAL A 293 -8.48 7.41 21.80
C VAL A 293 -9.89 7.07 21.30
N ILE A 294 -10.00 6.67 20.04
CA ILE A 294 -11.25 6.29 19.35
C ILE A 294 -11.32 4.80 19.01
N GLY A 295 -10.20 4.10 19.10
CA GLY A 295 -10.11 2.64 19.01
C GLY A 295 -8.82 2.20 19.69
N THR A 296 -8.81 1.02 20.30
CA THR A 296 -7.62 0.44 20.92
C THR A 296 -7.69 -1.07 20.84
N ASP A 297 -6.52 -1.71 20.79
CA ASP A 297 -6.38 -3.14 20.98
C ASP A 297 -5.09 -3.45 21.75
N THR A 298 -5.03 -4.63 22.35
CA THR A 298 -3.90 -5.08 23.19
C THR A 298 -3.62 -6.56 22.95
N ASN A 299 -2.51 -6.85 22.27
CA ASN A 299 -1.98 -8.21 22.18
C ASN A 299 -1.09 -8.52 23.38
N THR A 300 -1.56 -9.45 24.22
CA THR A 300 -0.81 -9.90 25.39
C THR A 300 0.39 -10.76 25.00
N ALA A 301 1.45 -10.68 25.80
CA ALA A 301 2.70 -11.43 25.65
C ALA A 301 3.22 -11.47 24.19
N SER A 302 3.34 -10.30 23.55
CA SER A 302 3.60 -10.15 22.12
C SER A 302 4.94 -9.48 21.78
N ILE A 303 5.64 -8.90 22.77
CA ILE A 303 6.98 -8.31 22.59
C ILE A 303 7.96 -8.99 23.56
N GLU A 304 8.92 -9.76 23.05
CA GLU A 304 10.00 -10.33 23.85
C GLU A 304 11.23 -9.42 23.86
N TYR A 305 11.71 -9.15 25.07
CA TYR A 305 13.03 -8.58 25.32
C TYR A 305 13.93 -9.71 25.80
N SER A 306 14.99 -9.99 25.04
CA SER A 306 15.99 -11.00 25.38
C SER A 306 17.36 -10.60 24.85
N GLY A 307 18.42 -10.95 25.58
CA GLY A 307 19.81 -10.76 25.12
C GLY A 307 20.26 -11.69 23.98
N ASN A 308 19.34 -12.36 23.27
CA ASN A 308 19.68 -13.25 22.16
C ASN A 308 19.89 -12.45 20.88
N ASN A 309 21.14 -12.46 20.40
CA ASN A 309 21.52 -11.87 19.12
C ASN A 309 21.25 -12.84 17.94
N VAL A 310 21.05 -12.27 16.75
CA VAL A 310 20.71 -12.97 15.50
C VAL A 310 21.84 -12.79 14.50
N ASP A 311 22.21 -13.84 13.74
CA ASP A 311 23.07 -13.72 12.57
C ASP A 311 22.24 -13.50 11.30
N HIS A 312 22.44 -12.35 10.66
CA HIS A 312 21.74 -11.97 9.44
C HIS A 312 22.64 -12.15 8.22
N VAL A 313 22.13 -12.81 7.18
CA VAL A 313 22.79 -12.87 5.86
C VAL A 313 21.87 -12.26 4.81
N LEU A 314 22.31 -11.16 4.20
CA LEU A 314 21.66 -10.58 3.03
C LEU A 314 22.22 -11.22 1.76
N VAL A 315 21.37 -11.81 0.92
CA VAL A 315 21.74 -12.51 -0.32
C VAL A 315 21.12 -11.73 -1.48
N ILE A 316 21.94 -10.95 -2.19
CA ILE A 316 21.49 -9.94 -3.15
C ILE A 316 21.84 -10.35 -4.59
N ASP A 317 20.81 -10.61 -5.39
CA ASP A 317 20.90 -10.81 -6.82
C ASP A 317 21.34 -9.52 -7.50
N ARG A 318 22.38 -9.64 -8.33
CA ARG A 318 22.89 -8.57 -9.18
C ARG A 318 23.07 -9.01 -10.63
N SER A 319 22.28 -9.98 -11.08
CA SER A 319 22.17 -10.43 -12.47
C SER A 319 21.75 -9.32 -13.43
N GLY A 320 21.84 -9.58 -14.74
CA GLY A 320 21.51 -8.59 -15.77
C GLY A 320 20.05 -8.11 -15.76
N SER A 321 19.09 -8.95 -15.37
CA SER A 321 17.66 -8.59 -15.32
C SER A 321 17.34 -7.57 -14.22
N MET A 322 18.10 -7.57 -13.11
CA MET A 322 18.00 -6.57 -12.05
C MET A 322 18.39 -5.15 -12.50
N SER A 323 18.89 -4.96 -13.73
CA SER A 323 19.18 -3.63 -14.31
C SER A 323 17.95 -2.87 -14.80
N THR A 324 16.82 -3.54 -15.06
CA THR A 324 15.58 -2.89 -15.54
C THR A 324 14.72 -2.40 -14.37
N ASP A 325 13.78 -1.49 -14.67
CA ASP A 325 12.65 -1.12 -13.80
C ASP A 325 13.02 -0.76 -12.36
N GLU A 326 14.22 -0.19 -12.17
CA GLU A 326 14.83 0.14 -10.87
C GLU A 326 14.95 -1.05 -9.89
N LYS A 327 14.85 -2.31 -10.34
CA LYS A 327 14.89 -3.53 -9.49
C LYS A 327 16.12 -3.57 -8.56
N LEU A 328 17.33 -3.41 -9.10
CA LEU A 328 18.55 -3.36 -8.27
C LEU A 328 18.59 -2.13 -7.35
N VAL A 329 17.98 -1.00 -7.72
CA VAL A 329 17.89 0.18 -6.84
C VAL A 329 16.97 -0.14 -5.66
N ALA A 330 15.83 -0.76 -5.92
CA ALA A 330 14.92 -1.26 -4.90
C ALA A 330 15.61 -2.29 -3.98
N ALA A 331 16.29 -3.30 -4.54
CA ALA A 331 17.05 -4.32 -3.79
C ALA A 331 18.22 -3.74 -2.96
N LYS A 332 18.85 -2.66 -3.42
CA LYS A 332 19.86 -1.93 -2.63
C LYS A 332 19.26 -1.16 -1.47
N ASP A 333 18.19 -0.42 -1.70
CA ASP A 333 17.56 0.40 -0.64
C ASP A 333 16.88 -0.47 0.41
N ALA A 334 16.29 -1.59 -0.02
CA ALA A 334 15.96 -2.76 0.76
C ALA A 334 17.11 -3.25 1.66
N GLY A 335 18.23 -3.68 1.07
CA GLY A 335 19.37 -4.20 1.81
C GLY A 335 19.90 -3.19 2.84
N LYS A 336 20.01 -1.90 2.47
CA LYS A 336 20.42 -0.83 3.40
C LYS A 336 19.44 -0.63 4.56
N PHE A 337 18.13 -0.73 4.31
CA PHE A 337 17.12 -0.68 5.37
C PHE A 337 17.27 -1.88 6.31
N TYR A 338 17.50 -3.08 5.78
CA TYR A 338 17.74 -4.25 6.60
C TYR A 338 19.03 -4.11 7.44
N VAL A 339 20.09 -3.51 6.88
CA VAL A 339 21.28 -3.14 7.67
C VAL A 339 20.95 -2.16 8.80
N ASP A 340 20.00 -1.23 8.60
CA ASP A 340 19.56 -0.27 9.63
C ASP A 340 18.76 -0.89 10.79
N ILE A 341 18.04 -2.01 10.56
CA ILE A 341 17.25 -2.68 11.62
C ILE A 341 18.05 -3.70 12.44
N THR A 342 19.24 -4.12 11.98
CA THR A 342 20.17 -4.93 12.80
C THR A 342 20.52 -4.22 14.11
N ARG A 343 20.55 -4.97 15.23
CA ARG A 343 20.89 -4.43 16.56
C ARG A 343 22.41 -4.52 16.77
N ASN A 344 22.93 -3.84 17.79
CA ASN A 344 24.34 -4.06 18.15
C ASN A 344 24.51 -5.50 18.69
N SER A 345 25.66 -6.10 18.41
CA SER A 345 26.00 -7.52 18.67
C SER A 345 25.32 -8.57 17.78
N ASP A 346 24.31 -8.21 16.97
CA ASP A 346 23.82 -9.10 15.90
C ASP A 346 24.94 -9.37 14.87
N GLY A 347 24.91 -10.49 14.18
CA GLY A 347 25.79 -10.77 13.05
C GLY A 347 25.23 -10.16 11.77
N LEU A 348 26.10 -9.66 10.90
CA LEU A 348 25.73 -9.17 9.57
C LEU A 348 26.74 -9.62 8.53
N ALA A 349 26.26 -10.30 7.50
CA ALA A 349 26.96 -10.61 6.25
C ALA A 349 26.16 -10.09 5.03
N VAL A 350 26.85 -9.78 3.93
CA VAL A 350 26.22 -9.44 2.64
C VAL A 350 26.88 -10.23 1.51
N VAL A 351 26.15 -11.20 0.97
CA VAL A 351 26.50 -11.98 -0.20
C VAL A 351 25.87 -11.31 -1.43
N ALA A 352 26.65 -11.10 -2.49
CA ALA A 352 26.15 -10.56 -3.75
C ALA A 352 26.52 -11.52 -4.89
N TYR A 353 25.55 -11.86 -5.74
CA TYR A 353 25.72 -12.95 -6.71
C TYR A 353 25.13 -12.66 -8.11
N ASN A 354 25.70 -13.30 -9.12
CA ASN A 354 25.20 -13.39 -10.49
C ASN A 354 25.31 -14.85 -10.97
N GLU A 355 26.18 -15.20 -11.93
CA GLU A 355 26.60 -16.59 -12.18
C GLU A 355 27.58 -17.15 -11.12
N ASP A 356 28.09 -16.31 -10.25
CA ASP A 356 29.03 -16.61 -9.17
C ASP A 356 28.87 -15.60 -8.03
N VAL A 357 29.48 -15.86 -6.86
CA VAL A 357 29.61 -14.87 -5.78
C VAL A 357 30.73 -13.90 -6.11
N SER A 358 30.35 -12.77 -6.72
CA SER A 358 31.27 -11.75 -7.21
C SER A 358 30.59 -10.39 -7.15
N PRO A 359 31.13 -9.38 -6.44
CA PRO A 359 32.40 -9.36 -5.71
C PRO A 359 32.41 -10.28 -4.46
N PRO A 360 33.60 -10.52 -3.85
CA PRO A 360 33.71 -11.25 -2.60
C PRO A 360 32.80 -10.65 -1.51
N PRO A 361 32.17 -11.50 -0.67
CA PRO A 361 31.15 -11.07 0.27
C PRO A 361 31.66 -10.07 1.31
N PHE A 362 30.73 -9.31 1.89
CA PHE A 362 30.95 -8.65 3.17
C PHE A 362 30.84 -9.73 4.26
N ASP A 363 31.99 -10.23 4.70
CA ASP A 363 32.08 -11.34 5.66
C ASP A 363 31.30 -11.09 6.96
N MET A 364 30.74 -12.17 7.51
CA MET A 364 29.98 -12.19 8.75
C MET A 364 30.76 -11.55 9.91
N THR A 365 30.28 -10.40 10.36
CA THR A 365 30.86 -9.66 11.49
C THR A 365 29.78 -9.23 12.47
N SER A 366 30.15 -9.16 13.75
CA SER A 366 29.26 -8.59 14.77
C SER A 366 29.09 -7.08 14.56
N VAL A 367 27.83 -6.64 14.55
CA VAL A 367 27.42 -5.27 14.30
C VAL A 367 27.79 -4.39 15.49
N THR A 368 28.62 -3.39 15.22
CA THR A 368 29.09 -2.40 16.21
C THR A 368 28.90 -0.98 15.69
N THR A 369 28.91 -0.02 16.62
CA THR A 369 28.87 1.42 16.30
C THR A 369 30.26 2.00 16.01
N VAL A 370 31.31 1.38 16.55
CA VAL A 370 32.72 1.70 16.27
C VAL A 370 33.50 0.37 16.22
N PRO A 371 34.01 -0.06 15.05
CA PRO A 371 33.85 0.55 13.72
C PRO A 371 32.37 0.61 13.28
N ASP A 372 32.04 1.48 12.32
CA ASP A 372 30.67 1.58 11.79
C ASP A 372 30.41 0.44 10.79
N VAL A 373 30.06 -0.73 11.33
CA VAL A 373 29.76 -1.94 10.54
C VAL A 373 28.57 -1.70 9.60
N ARG A 374 27.55 -0.95 10.06
CA ARG A 374 26.37 -0.65 9.26
C ARG A 374 26.70 0.27 8.10
N GLY A 375 27.51 1.32 8.32
CA GLY A 375 28.02 2.18 7.26
C GLY A 375 28.79 1.38 6.21
N ASN A 376 29.75 0.55 6.63
CA ASN A 376 30.55 -0.27 5.73
C ASN A 376 29.70 -1.24 4.88
N ALA A 377 28.72 -1.92 5.48
CA ALA A 377 27.81 -2.82 4.76
C ALA A 377 26.91 -2.07 3.76
N LYS A 378 26.43 -0.87 4.10
CA LYS A 378 25.67 -0.01 3.18
C LYS A 378 26.50 0.48 2.01
N ASP A 379 27.77 0.82 2.23
CA ASP A 379 28.69 1.24 1.18
C ASP A 379 29.00 0.07 0.22
N TYR A 380 29.17 -1.15 0.74
CA TYR A 380 29.26 -2.38 -0.05
C TYR A 380 28.01 -2.59 -0.93
N ILE A 381 26.81 -2.55 -0.33
CA ILE A 381 25.53 -2.67 -1.05
C ILE A 381 25.39 -1.57 -2.11
N GLN A 382 25.77 -0.33 -1.79
CA GLN A 382 25.69 0.79 -2.73
C GLN A 382 26.62 0.59 -3.94
N GLY A 383 27.76 -0.07 -3.76
CA GLY A 383 28.74 -0.36 -4.82
C GLY A 383 28.34 -1.44 -5.83
N LEU A 384 27.32 -2.26 -5.53
CA LEU A 384 26.89 -3.35 -6.42
C LEU A 384 26.44 -2.82 -7.80
N THR A 385 26.64 -3.58 -8.87
CA THR A 385 26.17 -3.25 -10.23
C THR A 385 25.45 -4.45 -10.82
N ALA A 386 24.55 -4.26 -11.79
CA ALA A 386 23.86 -5.37 -12.45
C ALA A 386 24.70 -5.92 -13.62
N SER A 387 24.91 -7.23 -13.68
CA SER A 387 25.56 -7.92 -14.82
C SER A 387 25.38 -9.43 -14.75
N GLY A 388 25.46 -10.10 -15.90
CA GLY A 388 25.62 -11.55 -15.94
C GLY A 388 24.32 -12.34 -15.80
N PHE A 389 24.47 -13.62 -15.48
CA PHE A 389 23.40 -14.60 -15.32
C PHE A 389 22.96 -14.70 -13.85
N THR A 390 22.12 -15.68 -13.52
CA THR A 390 21.51 -15.82 -12.18
C THR A 390 21.68 -17.24 -11.64
N SER A 391 22.47 -17.40 -10.58
CA SER A 391 22.67 -18.64 -9.81
C SER A 391 22.24 -18.41 -8.36
N ILE A 392 20.97 -18.70 -8.08
CA ILE A 392 20.42 -18.60 -6.71
C ILE A 392 21.11 -19.61 -5.79
N GLY A 393 21.57 -20.75 -6.34
CA GLY A 393 22.31 -21.76 -5.60
C GLY A 393 23.59 -21.22 -4.98
N ASP A 394 24.50 -20.64 -5.78
CA ASP A 394 25.78 -20.13 -5.28
C ASP A 394 25.60 -19.02 -4.23
N GLY A 395 24.59 -18.15 -4.40
CA GLY A 395 24.28 -17.11 -3.43
C GLY A 395 23.77 -17.65 -2.08
N LEU A 396 23.03 -18.75 -2.07
CA LEU A 396 22.54 -19.39 -0.85
C LEU A 396 23.56 -20.34 -0.21
N ASP A 397 24.43 -20.98 -1.00
CA ASP A 397 25.53 -21.84 -0.51
C ASP A 397 26.54 -21.01 0.30
N GLU A 398 26.98 -19.88 -0.25
CA GLU A 398 27.81 -18.91 0.48
C GLU A 398 27.11 -18.37 1.73
N ALA A 399 25.78 -18.22 1.74
CA ALA A 399 25.05 -17.82 2.94
C ALA A 399 25.14 -18.88 4.06
N VAL A 400 25.14 -20.18 3.70
CA VAL A 400 25.38 -21.28 4.64
C VAL A 400 26.82 -21.26 5.16
N ASP A 401 27.81 -20.95 4.32
CA ASP A 401 29.20 -20.82 4.75
C ASP A 401 29.40 -19.62 5.69
N GLN A 402 28.85 -18.45 5.38
CA GLN A 402 28.89 -17.25 6.23
C GLN A 402 28.23 -17.50 7.61
N ARG A 403 27.19 -18.34 7.68
CA ARG A 403 26.61 -18.77 8.95
C ARG A 403 27.48 -19.81 9.67
N THR A 404 27.93 -20.85 8.97
CA THR A 404 28.71 -21.96 9.53
C THR A 404 30.05 -21.51 10.08
N LEU A 405 30.66 -20.51 9.44
CA LEU A 405 31.94 -19.90 9.84
C LEU A 405 31.77 -18.66 10.72
N SER A 406 30.53 -18.32 11.14
CA SER A 406 30.22 -17.09 11.87
C SER A 406 31.04 -16.95 13.16
N PRO A 407 31.75 -15.81 13.35
CA PRO A 407 32.53 -15.56 14.56
C PRO A 407 31.69 -15.05 15.75
N THR A 408 30.38 -14.82 15.57
CA THR A 408 29.54 -14.19 16.60
C THR A 408 29.14 -15.13 17.73
N GLY A 409 28.95 -16.42 17.42
CA GLY A 409 28.39 -17.40 18.34
C GLY A 409 26.87 -17.25 18.57
N ASN A 410 26.17 -16.47 17.73
CA ASN A 410 24.75 -16.18 17.90
C ASN A 410 23.87 -17.44 17.71
N PRO A 411 22.89 -17.71 18.59
CA PRO A 411 22.08 -18.92 18.53
C PRO A 411 21.02 -18.91 17.43
N ILE A 412 20.59 -17.73 16.97
CA ILE A 412 19.53 -17.54 15.98
C ILE A 412 20.15 -17.02 14.68
N CYS A 413 19.56 -17.33 13.53
CA CYS A 413 19.97 -16.82 12.22
C CYS A 413 18.79 -16.56 11.28
N SER A 414 19.02 -15.73 10.27
CA SER A 414 18.02 -15.30 9.27
C SER A 414 18.70 -15.03 7.94
N TYR A 415 18.17 -15.58 6.85
CA TYR A 415 18.61 -15.29 5.49
C TYR A 415 17.56 -14.47 4.74
N VAL A 416 17.99 -13.49 3.95
CA VAL A 416 17.09 -12.66 3.12
C VAL A 416 17.57 -12.66 1.68
N LEU A 417 16.83 -13.34 0.81
CA LEU A 417 17.10 -13.50 -0.60
C LEU A 417 16.35 -12.46 -1.43
N LEU A 418 17.10 -11.60 -2.11
CA LEU A 418 16.59 -10.54 -2.99
C LEU A 418 16.90 -10.88 -4.43
N SER A 419 15.88 -11.17 -5.23
CA SER A 419 16.04 -11.63 -6.62
C SER A 419 14.78 -11.36 -7.43
N ASP A 420 14.87 -11.41 -8.76
CA ASP A 420 13.68 -11.62 -9.60
C ASP A 420 13.42 -13.11 -9.90
N GLY A 421 14.09 -14.03 -9.21
CA GLY A 421 13.80 -15.46 -9.22
C GLY A 421 14.19 -16.20 -10.51
N MET A 422 14.72 -15.51 -11.53
CA MET A 422 14.99 -16.11 -12.83
C MET A 422 16.29 -16.92 -12.86
N GLU A 423 16.43 -17.97 -12.05
CA GLU A 423 17.63 -18.82 -12.07
C GLU A 423 17.90 -19.42 -13.46
N ASN A 424 19.13 -19.25 -13.95
CA ASN A 424 19.51 -19.60 -15.32
C ASN A 424 20.99 -20.03 -15.48
N SER A 425 21.77 -20.02 -14.39
CA SER A 425 23.09 -20.63 -14.28
C SER A 425 23.14 -21.55 -13.05
N SER A 426 23.88 -22.65 -13.16
CA SER A 426 24.24 -23.50 -12.01
C SER A 426 25.24 -22.77 -11.10
N GLN A 427 25.22 -22.96 -9.78
CA GLN A 427 24.32 -23.88 -9.05
C GLN A 427 22.87 -23.37 -8.96
N PHE A 428 21.91 -24.28 -9.00
CA PHE A 428 20.49 -23.98 -8.86
C PHE A 428 20.02 -24.22 -7.42
N TRP A 429 18.85 -23.68 -7.06
CA TRP A 429 18.22 -23.97 -5.76
C TRP A 429 18.13 -25.48 -5.46
N ALA A 430 17.79 -26.28 -6.47
CA ALA A 430 17.65 -27.73 -6.35
C ALA A 430 18.96 -28.46 -5.98
N ASP A 431 20.12 -27.86 -6.25
CA ASP A 431 21.42 -28.44 -5.93
C ASP A 431 21.78 -28.19 -4.44
N VAL A 432 21.46 -27.00 -3.91
CA VAL A 432 21.88 -26.54 -2.57
C VAL A 432 20.79 -26.68 -1.48
N GLN A 433 19.54 -26.97 -1.86
CA GLN A 433 18.37 -27.00 -0.97
C GLN A 433 18.62 -27.76 0.35
N THR A 434 19.33 -28.90 0.29
CA THR A 434 19.58 -29.73 1.48
C THR A 434 20.41 -29.01 2.52
N ASP A 435 21.47 -28.31 2.11
CA ASP A 435 22.42 -27.68 3.03
C ASP A 435 21.87 -26.36 3.58
N VAL A 436 21.13 -25.60 2.76
CA VAL A 436 20.37 -24.43 3.22
C VAL A 436 19.35 -24.81 4.28
N VAL A 437 18.56 -25.89 4.08
CA VAL A 437 17.61 -26.38 5.10
C VAL A 437 18.32 -26.91 6.35
N ASN A 438 19.44 -27.62 6.19
CA ASN A 438 20.24 -28.14 7.31
C ASN A 438 20.88 -27.03 8.16
N SER A 439 21.10 -25.84 7.61
CA SER A 439 21.61 -24.68 8.38
C SER A 439 20.67 -24.24 9.50
N GLY A 440 19.37 -24.58 9.39
CA GLY A 440 18.33 -24.19 10.34
C GLY A 440 17.93 -22.71 10.27
N CYS A 441 18.47 -21.95 9.30
CA CYS A 441 18.15 -20.55 9.10
C CYS A 441 17.01 -20.42 8.08
N PRO A 442 15.84 -19.86 8.45
CA PRO A 442 14.76 -19.61 7.52
C PRO A 442 15.16 -18.55 6.48
N VAL A 443 14.85 -18.83 5.21
CA VAL A 443 15.04 -17.89 4.09
C VAL A 443 13.77 -17.09 3.87
N THR A 444 13.88 -15.77 3.96
CA THR A 444 12.87 -14.89 3.40
C THR A 444 13.21 -14.56 1.94
N ALA A 445 12.33 -14.93 1.02
CA ALA A 445 12.48 -14.66 -0.41
C ALA A 445 11.62 -13.45 -0.81
N ILE A 446 12.23 -12.43 -1.42
CA ILE A 446 11.55 -11.23 -1.91
C ILE A 446 11.79 -11.10 -3.41
N ALA A 447 10.72 -11.28 -4.18
CA ALA A 447 10.69 -11.22 -5.64
C ALA A 447 10.46 -9.79 -6.15
N PHE A 448 11.19 -9.38 -7.19
CA PHE A 448 11.12 -8.03 -7.77
C PHE A 448 10.55 -7.98 -9.21
N GLY A 449 9.32 -7.47 -9.32
CA GLY A 449 8.67 -7.08 -10.58
C GLY A 449 7.97 -8.22 -11.34
N GLU A 450 7.04 -7.85 -12.23
CA GLU A 450 6.03 -8.73 -12.87
C GLU A 450 6.57 -9.95 -13.62
N SER A 451 7.87 -9.93 -13.97
CA SER A 451 8.54 -11.03 -14.67
C SER A 451 9.14 -12.09 -13.74
N SER A 452 8.96 -11.99 -12.43
CA SER A 452 9.70 -12.81 -11.47
C SER A 452 9.19 -14.25 -11.36
N ASP A 453 10.08 -15.21 -11.12
CA ASP A 453 9.66 -16.58 -10.77
C ASP A 453 9.20 -16.65 -9.30
N GLU A 454 7.96 -16.21 -9.09
CA GLU A 454 7.27 -16.29 -7.79
C GLU A 454 7.20 -17.72 -7.25
N THR A 455 7.12 -18.72 -8.14
CA THR A 455 6.97 -20.12 -7.74
C THR A 455 8.27 -20.65 -7.13
N LEU A 456 9.42 -20.38 -7.76
CA LEU A 456 10.71 -20.73 -7.21
C LEU A 456 10.97 -20.00 -5.88
N MET A 457 10.72 -18.69 -5.83
CA MET A 457 10.92 -17.89 -4.63
C MET A 457 10.03 -18.36 -3.46
N GLN A 458 8.77 -18.72 -3.73
CA GLN A 458 7.87 -19.32 -2.74
C GLN A 458 8.32 -20.71 -2.29
N ASN A 459 8.87 -21.53 -3.18
CA ASN A 459 9.40 -22.86 -2.85
C ASN A 459 10.63 -22.77 -1.92
N ILE A 460 11.54 -21.82 -2.16
CA ILE A 460 12.73 -21.58 -1.32
C ILE A 460 12.32 -21.22 0.11
N ALA A 461 11.41 -20.24 0.25
CA ALA A 461 10.89 -19.81 1.53
C ALA A 461 10.19 -20.97 2.27
N THR A 462 9.26 -21.65 1.59
CA THR A 462 8.47 -22.75 2.18
C THR A 462 9.35 -23.91 2.65
N ALA A 463 10.38 -24.28 1.88
CA ALA A 463 11.27 -25.39 2.21
C ALA A 463 12.15 -25.12 3.44
N THR A 464 12.52 -23.86 3.68
CA THR A 464 13.37 -23.44 4.81
C THR A 464 12.56 -23.00 6.03
N GLY A 465 11.22 -22.95 5.92
CA GLY A 465 10.34 -22.48 6.98
C GLY A 465 10.35 -20.95 7.16
N GLY A 466 10.76 -20.20 6.13
CA GLY A 466 10.65 -18.74 6.06
C GLY A 466 9.50 -18.29 5.15
N ALA A 467 9.50 -17.00 4.80
CA ALA A 467 8.36 -16.35 4.12
C ALA A 467 8.68 -15.83 2.71
N TYR A 468 7.63 -15.70 1.90
CA TYR A 468 7.69 -15.21 0.52
C TYR A 468 6.94 -13.88 0.36
N PHE A 469 7.54 -12.94 -0.39
CA PHE A 469 6.93 -11.67 -0.74
C PHE A 469 7.15 -11.34 -2.20
N TYR A 470 6.10 -10.84 -2.83
CA TYR A 470 6.15 -10.20 -4.12
C TYR A 470 6.21 -8.68 -3.95
N ASN A 471 7.19 -8.03 -4.57
CA ASN A 471 7.28 -6.58 -4.69
C ASN A 471 7.10 -6.16 -6.16
N ASP A 472 5.89 -5.73 -6.46
CA ASP A 472 5.55 -5.08 -7.73
C ASP A 472 6.26 -3.71 -7.77
N VAL A 473 7.33 -3.57 -8.57
CA VAL A 473 8.21 -2.37 -8.55
C VAL A 473 7.54 -1.13 -9.18
N PHE A 474 6.22 -1.13 -9.31
CA PHE A 474 5.46 0.03 -9.75
C PHE A 474 5.67 1.21 -8.81
N VAL A 475 6.26 2.27 -9.37
CA VAL A 475 6.05 3.63 -8.92
C VAL A 475 4.55 3.86 -8.69
N SER A 476 4.17 3.99 -7.42
CA SER A 476 2.86 4.50 -7.06
C SER A 476 2.72 5.87 -7.75
N SER A 477 1.80 5.95 -8.71
CA SER A 477 1.38 7.18 -9.37
C SER A 477 0.58 8.03 -8.38
N THR A 478 1.28 8.49 -7.35
CA THR A 478 0.82 9.53 -6.45
C THR A 478 0.62 10.80 -7.27
N VAL A 479 -0.61 11.33 -7.20
CA VAL A 479 -1.02 12.52 -7.94
C VAL A 479 -0.22 13.70 -7.40
N ALA A 480 0.87 14.04 -8.07
CA ALA A 480 1.78 15.10 -7.63
C ALA A 480 1.10 16.46 -7.77
N ALA A 481 0.93 17.17 -6.66
CA ALA A 481 0.35 18.50 -6.63
C ALA A 481 1.22 19.49 -7.44
N ALA A 482 0.68 20.03 -8.53
CA ALA A 482 1.32 21.09 -9.30
C ALA A 482 1.08 22.46 -8.63
N GLY A 483 2.15 23.13 -8.17
CA GLY A 483 1.95 24.37 -7.39
C GLY A 483 3.15 25.22 -6.97
N ALA A 484 4.36 25.08 -7.53
CA ALA A 484 5.39 26.14 -7.56
C ALA A 484 6.62 25.74 -8.42
N ASP A 485 7.13 26.69 -9.21
CA ASP A 485 8.23 26.52 -10.16
C ASP A 485 9.62 26.58 -9.50
N ILE A 486 10.25 25.43 -9.23
CA ILE A 486 11.69 25.24 -8.98
C ILE A 486 12.13 23.88 -9.57
N LEU A 487 13.37 23.80 -10.07
CA LEU A 487 13.99 22.63 -10.72
C LEU A 487 13.64 21.27 -10.10
N ILE A 488 13.43 20.28 -10.98
CA ILE A 488 13.26 18.84 -10.70
C ILE A 488 14.31 18.32 -9.71
N PRO A 489 13.88 17.64 -8.64
CA PRO A 489 14.41 16.34 -8.28
C PRO A 489 13.38 15.23 -8.55
N ALA A 490 13.88 14.01 -8.77
CA ALA A 490 13.11 12.80 -9.02
C ALA A 490 12.07 12.52 -7.89
N PRO A 491 11.01 11.71 -8.16
CA PRO A 491 10.09 11.25 -7.11
C PRO A 491 10.87 10.72 -5.91
N SER A 492 10.56 11.22 -4.71
CA SER A 492 11.31 10.87 -3.52
C SER A 492 11.16 9.38 -3.21
N ALA A 493 12.28 8.67 -3.05
CA ALA A 493 12.34 7.24 -2.73
C ALA A 493 11.57 6.82 -1.45
N THR A 494 11.02 7.76 -0.69
CA THR A 494 10.26 7.57 0.55
C THR A 494 9.10 6.58 0.42
N GLY A 495 8.32 6.61 -0.68
CA GLY A 495 7.17 5.70 -0.85
C GLY A 495 7.61 4.24 -1.03
N MET A 496 8.58 4.02 -1.92
CA MET A 496 9.17 2.69 -2.16
C MET A 496 9.95 2.19 -0.93
N ARG A 497 10.67 3.07 -0.22
CA ARG A 497 11.36 2.74 1.04
C ARG A 497 10.42 2.29 2.16
N LEU A 498 9.19 2.84 2.22
CA LEU A 498 8.19 2.39 3.18
C LEU A 498 7.60 1.02 2.79
N ALA A 499 7.26 0.81 1.51
CA ALA A 499 6.78 -0.48 1.03
C ALA A 499 7.82 -1.60 1.22
N LEU A 500 9.06 -1.35 0.79
CA LEU A 500 10.19 -2.24 1.01
C LEU A 500 10.43 -2.45 2.49
N GLY A 501 10.67 -1.40 3.28
CA GLY A 501 11.01 -1.51 4.70
C GLY A 501 10.01 -2.33 5.50
N ASN A 502 8.72 -2.18 5.20
CA ASN A 502 7.66 -3.01 5.77
C ASN A 502 7.84 -4.50 5.42
N ILE A 503 8.09 -4.84 4.16
CA ILE A 503 8.38 -6.22 3.72
C ILE A 503 9.61 -6.78 4.45
N TYR A 504 10.69 -5.99 4.61
CA TYR A 504 11.90 -6.40 5.34
C TYR A 504 11.69 -6.62 6.84
N GLU A 505 10.88 -5.79 7.48
CA GLU A 505 10.63 -5.94 8.91
C GLU A 505 9.72 -7.15 9.19
N TYR A 506 8.78 -7.45 8.29
CA TYR A 506 7.96 -8.67 8.32
C TYR A 506 8.74 -9.93 7.91
N ALA A 507 9.81 -9.80 7.11
CA ALA A 507 10.77 -10.84 6.83
C ALA A 507 11.59 -11.22 8.07
N GLN A 508 12.22 -10.22 8.71
CA GLN A 508 13.05 -10.39 9.91
C GLN A 508 12.25 -11.01 11.07
N SER A 509 11.16 -10.36 11.49
CA SER A 509 9.86 -10.94 11.16
C SER A 509 9.69 -12.44 11.37
N ASP A 510 9.13 -13.10 10.35
CA ASP A 510 8.82 -14.53 10.36
C ASP A 510 10.05 -15.40 10.66
N SER A 511 11.23 -14.95 10.19
CA SER A 511 12.52 -15.64 10.34
C SER A 511 12.98 -15.84 11.79
N GLU A 512 12.47 -15.05 12.75
CA GLU A 512 12.73 -15.26 14.18
C GLU A 512 11.85 -16.36 14.80
N GLY A 513 11.15 -17.17 13.99
CA GLY A 513 10.39 -18.35 14.41
C GLY A 513 8.90 -18.10 14.67
N ARG A 514 8.31 -17.15 13.94
CA ARG A 514 7.13 -16.42 14.43
C ARG A 514 5.83 -16.84 13.74
N GLN A 515 5.66 -18.16 13.65
CA GLN A 515 4.62 -18.80 12.85
C GLN A 515 3.20 -18.33 13.21
N ARG A 516 2.46 -17.86 12.21
CA ARG A 516 1.00 -17.72 12.29
C ARG A 516 0.35 -19.10 12.33
N ILE A 517 -0.22 -19.47 13.48
CA ILE A 517 -1.17 -20.58 13.58
C ILE A 517 -2.46 -20.17 12.87
N PHE A 518 -2.56 -20.46 11.58
CA PHE A 518 -3.82 -20.55 10.86
C PHE A 518 -4.11 -22.02 10.51
N SER A 519 -4.60 -22.76 11.50
CA SER A 519 -5.39 -23.97 11.24
C SER A 519 -6.87 -23.59 11.29
N GLU A 520 -7.55 -23.66 10.15
CA GLU A 520 -9.00 -23.48 10.06
C GLU A 520 -9.76 -24.53 10.90
N ASN A 521 -10.88 -24.11 11.49
CA ASN A 521 -12.06 -24.92 11.85
C ASN A 521 -13.29 -24.00 11.89
#